data_AF-A0A1I3HKY2-F1
#
_entry.id   AF-A0A1I3HKY2-F1
#
_cell.length_a   1.000
_cell.length_b   1.000
_cell.length_c   1.000
_cell.angle_alpha   90.00
_cell.angle_beta   90.00
_cell.angle_gamma   90.00
#
_symmetry.space_group_name_H-M   'P 1'
#
loop_
_entity.id
_entity.type
_entity.pdbx_description
1 polymer ?
#
loop_
_entity_poly.entity_id
_entity_poly.type
_entity_poly.pdbx_seq_one_letter_code
_entity_poly.pdbx_strand_id
1 'polypeptide(L)' 'MSRPARIPSGAWPAQLDATLAAGFVGESSAEAFKRKCGDGKPYPAPRRISGVGDRWRTKDLEAAIDRLHDAGPLDGADLI' A
#
# COMPACT_ATOMS: atom_id res chain seq x y z
N MET A 1 -32.26 -9.26 6.54
CA MET A 1 -30.99 -9.19 7.28
C MET A 1 -29.85 -9.56 6.35
N SER A 2 -28.74 -8.83 6.33
CA SER A 2 -27.56 -9.18 5.52
C SER A 2 -26.63 -10.12 6.30
N ARG A 3 -25.95 -11.02 5.60
CA ARG A 3 -24.91 -11.88 6.20
C ARG A 3 -23.59 -11.11 6.22
N PRO A 4 -22.79 -11.20 7.30
CA PRO A 4 -21.50 -10.52 7.37
C PRO A 4 -20.52 -11.14 6.36
N ALA A 5 -19.78 -10.29 5.65
CA ALA A 5 -18.63 -10.71 4.87
C ALA A 5 -17.47 -11.11 5.82
N ARG A 6 -16.70 -12.12 5.44
CA ARG A 6 -15.51 -12.56 6.18
C ARG A 6 -14.33 -12.67 5.21
N ILE A 7 -13.18 -12.14 5.61
CA ILE A 7 -11.92 -12.35 4.91
C ILE A 7 -11.33 -13.67 5.46
N PRO A 8 -11.01 -14.65 4.60
CA PRO A 8 -10.36 -15.89 5.05
C PRO A 8 -9.02 -15.61 5.74
N SER A 9 -8.69 -16.39 6.76
CA SER A 9 -7.39 -16.28 7.44
C SER A 9 -6.24 -16.48 6.45
N GLY A 10 -5.24 -15.59 6.49
CA GLY A 10 -4.08 -15.62 5.59
C GLY A 10 -4.34 -15.05 4.19
N ALA A 11 -5.54 -14.57 3.89
CA ALA A 11 -5.85 -13.93 2.60
C ALA A 11 -5.84 -12.40 2.71
N TRP A 12 -5.31 -11.75 1.67
CA TRP A 12 -5.44 -10.30 1.48
C TRP A 12 -6.45 -10.04 0.36
N PRO A 13 -7.50 -9.23 0.58
CA PRO A 13 -8.43 -8.89 -0.48
C PRO A 13 -7.71 -8.07 -1.55
N ALA A 14 -8.10 -8.20 -2.82
CA ALA A 14 -7.47 -7.48 -3.92
C ALA A 14 -7.59 -5.94 -3.83
N GLN A 15 -8.52 -5.46 -3.00
CA GLN A 15 -8.74 -4.06 -2.73
C GLN A 15 -8.73 -3.81 -1.22
N LEU A 16 -7.85 -2.94 -0.79
CA LEU A 16 -7.55 -2.65 0.62
C LEU A 16 -8.03 -1.23 0.96
N ASP A 17 -8.63 -1.08 2.13
CA ASP A 17 -8.74 0.24 2.76
C ASP A 17 -7.39 0.64 3.37
N ALA A 18 -7.32 1.84 3.97
CA ALA A 18 -6.06 2.34 4.50
C ALA A 18 -5.48 1.49 5.65
N THR A 19 -6.34 0.85 6.45
CA THR A 19 -5.90 0.04 7.59
C THR A 19 -5.32 -1.29 7.11
N LEU A 20 -6.03 -1.96 6.20
CA LEU A 20 -5.53 -3.20 5.60
C LEU A 20 -4.30 -2.94 4.72
N ALA A 21 -4.26 -1.83 3.99
CA ALA A 21 -3.10 -1.46 3.19
C ALA A 21 -1.86 -1.20 4.06
N ALA A 22 -2.00 -0.48 5.17
CA ALA A 22 -0.91 -0.28 6.13
C ALA A 22 -0.37 -1.61 6.67
N GLY A 23 -1.26 -2.52 7.06
CA GLY A 23 -0.88 -3.86 7.51
C GLY A 23 -0.19 -4.67 6.41
N PHE A 24 -0.68 -4.59 5.17
CA PHE A 24 -0.11 -5.30 4.01
C PHE A 24 1.34 -4.89 3.74
N VAL A 25 1.66 -3.59 3.86
CA VAL A 25 3.01 -3.06 3.63
C VAL A 25 3.89 -2.99 4.90
N GLY A 26 3.39 -3.49 6.05
CA GLY A 26 4.14 -3.52 7.31
C GLY A 26 4.27 -2.18 8.05
N GLU A 27 3.42 -1.20 7.77
CA GLU A 27 3.41 0.08 8.48
C GLU A 27 2.68 -0.01 9.83
N SER A 28 3.09 0.80 10.80
CA SER A 28 2.56 0.76 12.17
C SER A 28 1.15 1.37 12.32
N SER A 29 0.72 2.22 11.39
CA SER A 29 -0.64 2.77 11.36
C SER A 29 -1.08 3.21 9.96
N ALA A 30 -2.39 3.39 9.78
CA ALA A 30 -2.97 3.91 8.55
C ALA A 30 -2.47 5.33 8.22
N GLU A 31 -2.23 6.17 9.24
CA GLU A 31 -1.71 7.53 9.09
C GLU A 31 -0.25 7.52 8.64
N ALA A 32 0.57 6.63 9.21
CA ALA A 32 1.96 6.46 8.79
C ALA A 32 2.03 6.03 7.33
N PHE A 33 1.21 5.05 6.94
CA PHE A 33 1.05 4.61 5.55
C PHE A 33 0.60 5.75 4.63
N LYS A 34 -0.44 6.51 4.98
CA LYS A 34 -0.95 7.61 4.17
C LYS A 34 0.08 8.72 3.91
N ARG A 35 0.96 9.02 4.88
CA ARG A 35 2.07 10.00 4.68
C ARG A 35 3.10 9.53 3.65
N LYS A 36 3.17 8.23 3.39
CA LYS A 36 4.04 7.57 2.41
C LYS A 36 3.32 7.21 1.10
N CYS A 37 2.07 7.67 0.92
CA CYS A 37 1.31 7.49 -0.31
C CYS A 37 1.31 8.79 -1.12
N GLY A 38 1.44 8.69 -2.45
CA GLY A 38 1.31 9.85 -3.34
C GLY A 38 2.42 9.94 -4.37
N ASP A 39 2.46 11.08 -5.06
CA ASP A 39 3.49 11.35 -6.06
C ASP A 39 4.88 11.51 -5.40
N GLY A 40 5.90 10.90 -6.00
CA GLY A 40 7.27 10.86 -5.46
C GLY A 40 7.41 10.11 -4.12
N LYS A 41 6.44 9.28 -3.73
CA LYS A 41 6.48 8.51 -2.48
C LYS A 41 6.66 7.00 -2.73
N PRO A 42 7.09 6.25 -1.70
CA PRO A 42 7.25 4.81 -1.79
C PRO A 42 6.00 4.06 -2.23
N TYR A 43 4.81 4.52 -1.83
CA TYR A 43 3.54 3.85 -2.14
C TYR A 43 2.64 4.72 -3.05
N PRO A 44 1.83 4.10 -3.91
CA PRO A 44 0.93 4.81 -4.80
C PRO A 44 -0.16 5.59 -4.07
N ALA A 45 -0.67 6.64 -4.71
CA ALA A 45 -1.86 7.34 -4.26
C ALA A 45 -3.10 6.41 -4.27
N PRO A 46 -4.06 6.60 -3.34
CA PRO A 46 -5.30 5.84 -3.39
C PRO A 46 -6.14 6.17 -4.62
N ARG A 47 -6.90 5.19 -5.09
CA ARG A 47 -8.04 5.44 -5.97
C ARG A 47 -9.25 5.77 -5.10
N ARG A 48 -9.79 6.98 -5.26
CA ARG A 48 -11.04 7.37 -4.59
C ARG A 48 -12.25 6.78 -5.31
N ILE A 49 -13.03 5.97 -4.60
CA ILE A 49 -14.26 5.36 -5.11
C ILE A 49 -15.46 6.05 -4.45
N SER A 50 -16.40 6.54 -5.27
CA SER A 50 -17.60 7.24 -4.78
C SER A 50 -18.39 6.37 -3.80
N GLY A 51 -18.79 6.94 -2.67
CA GLY A 51 -19.52 6.25 -1.60
C GLY A 51 -18.72 5.22 -0.77
N VAL A 52 -17.47 4.93 -1.15
CA VAL A 52 -16.61 3.90 -0.50
C VAL A 52 -15.36 4.51 0.13
N GLY A 53 -14.84 5.59 -0.47
CA GLY A 53 -13.63 6.28 -0.06
C GLY A 53 -12.38 5.73 -0.74
N ASP A 54 -11.24 5.89 -0.06
CA ASP A 54 -9.92 5.54 -0.59
C ASP A 54 -9.66 4.05 -0.60
N ARG A 55 -9.16 3.56 -1.73
CA ARG A 55 -8.79 2.17 -1.90
C ARG A 55 -7.47 2.02 -2.64
N TRP A 56 -6.71 1.02 -2.21
CA TRP A 56 -5.48 0.57 -2.83
C TRP A 56 -5.69 -0.83 -3.40
N ARG A 57 -5.04 -1.13 -4.52
CA ARG A 57 -4.98 -2.50 -5.02
C ARG A 57 -3.74 -3.16 -4.49
N THR A 58 -3.87 -4.42 -4.06
CA THR A 58 -2.75 -5.22 -3.57
C THR A 58 -1.62 -5.27 -4.59
N LYS A 59 -1.96 -5.50 -5.87
CA LYS A 59 -0.98 -5.53 -6.97
C LYS A 59 -0.17 -4.25 -7.14
N ASP A 60 -0.78 -3.10 -6.91
CA ASP A 60 -0.08 -1.81 -7.02
C ASP A 60 0.86 -1.60 -5.83
N LEU A 61 0.51 -2.13 -4.66
CA LEU A 61 1.37 -2.13 -3.47
C LEU A 61 2.51 -3.14 -3.59
N GLU A 62 2.25 -4.34 -4.11
CA GLU A 62 3.27 -5.36 -4.41
C GLU A 62 4.33 -4.79 -5.35
N ALA A 63 3.91 -4.22 -6.48
CA ALA A 63 4.83 -3.59 -7.42
C ALA A 63 5.61 -2.41 -6.82
N ALA A 64 5.03 -1.70 -5.84
CA ALA A 64 5.73 -0.65 -5.12
C ALA A 64 6.79 -1.23 -4.16
N ILE A 65 6.47 -2.32 -3.45
CA ILE A 65 7.41 -3.04 -2.59
C ILE A 65 8.57 -3.59 -3.41
N ASP A 66 8.30 -4.18 -4.57
CA ASP A 66 9.34 -4.72 -5.46
C ASP A 66 10.29 -3.60 -5.89
N ARG A 67 9.75 -2.45 -6.36
CA ARG A 67 10.57 -1.28 -6.72
C ARG A 67 11.42 -0.76 -5.57
N LEU A 68 10.92 -0.79 -4.34
CA LEU A 68 11.68 -0.35 -3.17
C LEU A 68 12.86 -1.28 -2.85
N HIS A 69 12.74 -2.57 -3.17
CA HIS A 69 13.83 -3.52 -3.01
C HIS A 69 14.81 -3.48 -4.20
N ASP A 70 14.30 -3.28 -5.41
CA ASP A 70 15.09 -3.21 -6.65
C ASP A 70 15.83 -1.88 -6.82
N ALA A 71 15.33 -0.81 -6.21
CA ALA A 71 16.08 0.43 -6.01
C ALA A 71 17.18 0.14 -4.97
N GLY A 72 18.29 -0.45 -5.45
CA GLY A 72 19.46 -0.76 -4.64
C GLY A 72 19.98 0.45 -3.84
N PRO A 73 20.95 0.25 -2.92
CA PRO A 73 21.53 1.35 -2.17
C PRO A 73 22.01 2.42 -3.15
N LEU A 74 21.54 3.66 -2.96
CA LEU A 74 21.91 4.82 -3.78
C LEU A 74 23.40 4.73 -4.09
N ASP A 75 23.75 4.58 -5.37
CA ASP A 75 25.12 4.46 -5.85
C ASP A 75 25.97 5.57 -5.23
N GLY A 76 26.80 5.22 -4.24
CA GLY A 76 27.82 6.09 -3.68
C GLY A 76 28.98 6.31 -4.64
N ALA A 77 28.70 6.43 -5.94
CA ALA A 77 29.66 6.49 -7.03
C ALA A 77 29.75 7.88 -7.71
N ASP A 78 29.09 8.90 -7.16
CA ASP A 78 29.19 10.29 -7.65
C ASP A 78 29.88 11.21 -6.62
N LEU A 79 30.92 10.67 -5.97
CA LEU A 79 31.85 11.39 -5.09
C LEU A 79 33.28 11.06 -5.50
N ILE A 80 33.70 11.55 -6.68
CA ILE A 80 35.12 11.78 -7.01
C ILE A 80 35.24 13.08 -7.80
#